data_AF-A0A2V5TKG1-F1
#
_entry.id   AF-A0A2V5TKG1-F1
#
_cell.length_a   1.000
_cell.length_b   1.000
_cell.length_c   1.000
_cell.angle_alpha   90.00
_cell.angle_beta   90.00
_cell.angle_gamma   90.00
#
_symmetry.space_group_name_H-M   'P 1'
#
loop_
_entity.id
_entity.type
_entity.pdbx_description
1 polymer ?
#
loop_
_entity_poly.entity_id
_entity_poly.type
_entity_poly.pdbx_seq_one_letter_code
_entity_poly.pdbx_strand_id
1 'polypeptide(L)'
;MDAMNRDAVEELLQTYGETGGINYLAAAATLPSRLAIEAACTELMSLMFPGFRSQALVSSEDLVDTTRTRIRNLHARLKTEICRSLGKIPPDEGTEAKA
;
A
#
# COMPACT_ATOMS: atom_id res chain seq x y z
N MET A 1 26.96 1.44 -27.34
CA MET A 1 26.11 1.05 -26.18
C MET A 1 26.99 0.21 -25.29
N ASP A 2 27.84 0.93 -24.56
CA ASP A 2 29.23 0.55 -24.30
C ASP A 2 29.40 -0.14 -22.96
N ALA A 3 30.43 -0.97 -22.87
CA ALA A 3 30.82 -1.72 -21.67
C ALA A 3 30.85 -0.85 -20.39
N MET A 4 31.12 0.45 -20.53
CA MET A 4 31.12 1.46 -19.48
C MET A 4 29.76 1.65 -18.77
N ASN A 5 28.64 1.39 -19.47
CA ASN A 5 27.29 1.49 -18.90
C ASN A 5 26.89 0.22 -18.14
N ARG A 6 27.52 -0.92 -18.47
CA ARG A 6 27.33 -2.18 -17.72
C ARG A 6 28.02 -2.10 -16.35
N ASP A 7 29.18 -1.45 -16.33
CA ASP A 7 29.99 -1.18 -15.15
C ASP A 7 29.24 -0.31 -14.12
N ALA A 8 28.66 0.81 -14.55
CA ALA A 8 27.91 1.71 -13.67
C ALA A 8 26.66 1.07 -13.03
N VAL A 9 26.00 0.15 -13.75
CA VAL A 9 24.85 -0.59 -13.20
C VAL A 9 25.30 -1.62 -12.16
N GLU A 10 26.39 -2.34 -12.44
CA GLU A 10 26.96 -3.34 -11.52
C GLU A 10 27.48 -2.66 -10.24
N GLU A 11 28.18 -1.52 -10.35
CA GLU A 11 28.63 -0.71 -9.21
C GLU A 11 27.44 -0.20 -8.38
N LEU A 12 26.38 0.30 -9.01
CA LEU A 12 25.19 0.78 -8.30
C LEU A 12 24.49 -0.35 -7.53
N LEU A 13 24.35 -1.53 -8.14
CA LEU A 13 23.78 -2.71 -7.48
C LEU A 13 24.65 -3.17 -6.30
N GLN A 14 25.98 -3.07 -6.42
CA GLN A 14 26.90 -3.35 -5.32
C GLN A 14 26.66 -2.40 -4.14
N THR A 15 26.46 -1.09 -4.39
CA THR A 15 26.16 -0.14 -3.31
C THR A 15 24.87 -0.46 -2.56
N TYR A 16 23.86 -1.00 -3.24
CA TYR A 16 22.60 -1.42 -2.61
C TYR A 16 22.81 -2.55 -1.60
N GLY A 17 23.76 -3.46 -1.87
CA GLY A 17 24.14 -4.54 -0.95
C GLY A 17 25.00 -4.08 0.23
N GLU A 18 25.87 -3.09 0.03
CA GLU A 18 26.85 -2.65 1.04
C GLU A 18 26.36 -1.54 1.96
N THR A 19 25.57 -0.59 1.43
CA THR A 19 25.14 0.62 2.15
C THR A 19 23.64 0.90 2.08
N GLY A 20 22.92 0.25 1.16
CA GLY A 20 21.49 0.44 0.91
C GLY A 20 20.54 -0.13 1.97
N GLY A 21 21.00 -0.25 3.23
CA GLY A 21 20.22 -0.71 4.36
C GLY A 21 18.81 -0.14 4.31
N ILE A 22 17.83 -1.06 4.26
CA ILE A 22 16.35 -0.91 4.29
C ILE A 22 15.63 -1.52 3.07
N ASN A 23 16.28 -1.77 1.91
CA ASN A 23 15.58 -2.40 0.78
C ASN A 23 16.24 -3.70 0.29
N TYR A 24 16.25 -4.71 1.16
CA TYR A 24 16.38 -6.07 0.67
C TYR A 24 15.14 -6.38 -0.17
N LEU A 25 15.31 -6.90 -1.39
CA LEU A 25 14.22 -7.22 -2.33
C LEU A 25 13.04 -7.98 -1.68
N ALA A 26 13.30 -8.74 -0.61
CA ALA A 26 12.29 -9.42 0.19
C ALA A 26 11.49 -8.49 1.13
N ALA A 27 12.13 -7.50 1.76
CA ALA A 27 11.47 -6.53 2.64
C ALA A 27 10.67 -5.49 1.83
N ALA A 28 11.13 -5.12 0.63
CA ALA A 28 10.41 -4.22 -0.28
C ALA A 28 8.99 -4.73 -0.60
N ALA A 29 8.80 -6.04 -0.70
CA ALA A 29 7.49 -6.65 -0.92
C ALA A 29 6.52 -6.46 0.27
N THR A 30 7.05 -6.18 1.45
CA THR A 30 6.29 -5.94 2.68
C THR A 30 6.14 -4.47 3.03
N LEU A 31 6.77 -3.54 2.28
CA LEU A 31 6.63 -2.12 2.56
C LEU A 31 5.26 -1.60 2.12
N PRO A 32 4.62 -0.71 2.91
CA PRO A 32 3.38 -0.09 2.49
C PRO A 32 3.58 0.76 1.24
N SER A 33 2.59 0.73 0.35
CA SER A 33 2.59 1.51 -0.89
C SER A 33 2.15 2.93 -0.62
N ARG A 34 3.02 3.91 -0.93
CA ARG A 34 2.69 5.34 -0.84
C ARG A 34 1.41 5.69 -1.60
N LEU A 35 1.29 5.21 -2.84
CA LEU A 35 0.11 5.47 -3.68
C LEU A 35 -1.16 4.86 -3.07
N ALA A 36 -1.05 3.69 -2.44
CA ALA A 36 -2.19 3.06 -1.77
C ALA A 36 -2.63 3.85 -0.53
N ILE A 37 -1.67 4.35 0.27
CA ILE A 37 -1.95 5.22 1.42
C ILE A 37 -2.61 6.53 0.99
N GLU A 38 -2.08 7.22 -0.02
CA GLU A 38 -2.65 8.47 -0.56
C GLU A 38 -4.10 8.26 -1.04
N ALA A 39 -4.37 7.13 -1.69
CA ALA A 39 -5.72 6.75 -2.11
C ALA A 39 -6.64 6.44 -0.92
N ALA A 40 -6.15 5.77 0.13
CA ALA A 40 -6.91 5.52 1.35
C ALA A 40 -7.30 6.84 2.06
N CYS A 41 -6.36 7.78 2.18
CA CYS A 41 -6.64 9.12 2.72
C CYS A 41 -7.69 9.86 1.87
N THR A 42 -7.64 9.68 0.55
CA THR A 42 -8.61 10.26 -0.37
C THR A 42 -10.01 9.69 -0.19
N GLU A 43 -10.13 8.37 -0.03
CA GLU A 43 -11.42 7.73 0.24
C GLU A 43 -11.98 8.13 1.61
N LEU A 44 -11.14 8.19 2.65
CA LEU A 44 -11.53 8.65 3.99
C LEU A 44 -12.09 10.06 3.98
N MET A 45 -11.40 11.01 3.33
CA MET A 45 -11.87 12.37 3.17
C MET A 45 -13.21 12.43 2.43
N SER A 46 -13.40 11.56 1.44
CA SER A 46 -14.65 11.52 0.66
C SER A 46 -15.82 10.92 1.48
N LEU A 47 -15.54 10.02 2.43
CA LEU A 47 -16.52 9.50 3.38
C LEU A 47 -16.92 10.55 4.42
N MET A 48 -15.96 11.34 4.93
CA MET A 48 -16.22 12.41 5.90
C MET A 48 -16.98 13.59 5.29
N PHE A 49 -16.76 13.87 4.01
CA PHE A 49 -17.32 15.02 3.31
C PHE A 49 -17.94 14.61 1.96
N PRO A 50 -19.09 13.91 1.97
CA PRO A 50 -19.78 13.55 0.73
C PRO A 50 -20.13 14.81 -0.08
N GLY A 51 -19.85 14.78 -1.39
CA GLY A 51 -20.06 15.91 -2.30
C GLY A 51 -18.95 16.97 -2.33
N PHE A 52 -18.00 16.98 -1.39
CA PHE A 52 -16.94 17.99 -1.32
C PHE A 52 -15.89 17.90 -2.44
N ARG A 53 -15.69 16.70 -3.01
CA ARG A 53 -14.67 16.44 -4.04
C ARG A 53 -15.24 16.36 -5.46
N SER A 54 -16.30 17.13 -5.75
CA SER A 54 -16.93 17.23 -7.08
C SER A 54 -17.60 15.94 -7.60
N GLN A 55 -17.88 14.95 -6.74
CA GLN A 55 -18.80 13.87 -7.10
C GLN A 55 -20.23 14.33 -6.87
N ALA A 56 -20.99 14.46 -7.96
CA ALA A 56 -22.42 14.70 -7.90
C ALA A 56 -23.10 13.47 -7.26
N LEU A 57 -23.65 13.66 -6.06
CA LEU A 57 -24.59 12.72 -5.46
C LEU A 57 -25.94 13.04 -6.07
N VAL A 58 -26.47 12.13 -6.89
CA VAL A 58 -27.69 12.36 -7.69
C VAL A 58 -28.95 12.07 -6.84
N SER A 59 -28.82 11.25 -5.79
CA SER A 59 -29.89 10.95 -4.84
C SER A 59 -29.36 10.48 -3.47
N SER A 60 -30.24 10.38 -2.47
CA SER A 60 -29.92 9.81 -1.14
C SER A 60 -29.66 8.30 -1.19
N GLU A 61 -30.23 7.58 -2.14
CA GLU A 61 -30.00 6.15 -2.36
C GLU A 61 -28.60 5.92 -2.93
N ASP A 62 -28.18 6.74 -3.90
CA ASP A 62 -26.82 6.75 -4.43
C ASP A 62 -25.78 7.02 -3.33
N LEU A 63 -26.11 7.86 -2.35
CA LEU A 63 -25.23 8.14 -1.21
C LEU A 63 -24.99 6.89 -0.36
N VAL A 64 -26.03 6.10 -0.08
CA VAL A 64 -25.93 4.87 0.72
C VAL A 64 -25.03 3.85 0.01
N ASP A 65 -25.28 3.60 -1.27
CA ASP A 65 -24.52 2.63 -2.05
C ASP A 65 -23.08 3.07 -2.31
N THR A 66 -22.87 4.35 -2.59
CA THR A 66 -21.54 4.95 -2.73
C THR A 66 -20.76 4.85 -1.42
N THR A 67 -21.40 5.14 -0.29
CA THR A 67 -20.76 5.04 1.04
C THR A 67 -20.40 3.60 1.37
N ARG A 68 -21.31 2.64 1.13
CA ARG A 68 -21.05 1.20 1.34
C ARG A 68 -19.86 0.72 0.51
N THR A 69 -19.79 1.15 -0.75
CA THR A 69 -18.68 0.79 -1.66
C THR A 69 -17.36 1.38 -1.19
N ARG A 70 -17.34 2.65 -0.80
CA ARG A 70 -16.13 3.32 -0.27
C ARG A 70 -15.64 2.71 1.03
N ILE A 71 -16.53 2.38 1.98
CA ILE A 71 -16.13 1.71 3.23
C ILE A 71 -15.45 0.38 2.93
N ARG A 72 -16.03 -0.43 2.03
CA ARG A 72 -15.48 -1.73 1.64
C ARG A 72 -14.10 -1.58 0.97
N ASN A 73 -13.96 -0.63 0.05
CA ASN A 73 -12.69 -0.38 -0.64
C ASN A 73 -11.62 0.15 0.31
N LEU A 74 -11.96 1.11 1.16
CA LEU A 74 -11.08 1.65 2.19
C LEU A 74 -10.62 0.56 3.16
N HIS A 75 -11.54 -0.29 3.63
CA HIS A 75 -11.21 -1.41 4.51
C HIS A 75 -10.23 -2.38 3.85
N ALA A 76 -10.50 -2.80 2.60
CA ALA A 76 -9.61 -3.72 1.88
C ALA A 76 -8.20 -3.12 1.72
N ARG A 77 -8.12 -1.83 1.35
CA ARG A 77 -6.85 -1.13 1.12
C ARG A 77 -6.07 -0.94 2.42
N LEU A 78 -6.73 -0.43 3.47
CA LEU A 78 -6.09 -0.24 4.78
C LEU A 78 -5.62 -1.55 5.38
N LYS A 79 -6.42 -2.62 5.28
CA LYS A 79 -6.00 -3.95 5.76
C LYS A 79 -4.66 -4.36 5.14
N THR A 80 -4.54 -4.26 3.82
CA THR A 80 -3.29 -4.61 3.12
C THR A 80 -2.11 -3.75 3.58
N GLU A 81 -2.27 -2.42 3.64
CA GLU A 81 -1.16 -1.53 3.99
C GLU A 81 -0.79 -1.60 5.49
N ILE A 82 -1.76 -1.85 6.38
CA ILE A 82 -1.51 -2.08 7.80
C ILE A 82 -0.78 -3.41 8.00
N CYS A 83 -1.19 -4.50 7.33
CA CYS A 83 -0.47 -5.77 7.38
C CYS A 83 0.98 -5.64 6.89
N ARG A 84 1.20 -4.87 5.82
CA ARG A 84 2.55 -4.51 5.34
C ARG A 84 3.35 -3.74 6.40
N SER A 85 2.74 -2.73 7.01
CA SER A 85 3.39 -1.88 8.01
C SER A 85 3.75 -2.63 9.31
N LEU A 86 2.95 -3.61 9.69
CA LEU A 86 3.12 -4.38 10.93
C LEU A 86 3.99 -5.63 10.73
N GLY A 87 4.24 -6.06 9.49
CA GLY A 87 4.92 -7.33 9.23
C GLY A 87 4.11 -8.55 9.72
N LYS A 88 4.79 -9.66 10.03
CA LYS A 88 4.16 -10.83 10.67
C LYS A 88 4.00 -10.58 12.18
N ILE A 89 2.76 -10.38 12.64
CA ILE A 89 2.42 -10.34 14.08
C ILE A 89 1.36 -11.41 14.39
N PRO A 90 1.62 -12.39 15.27
CA PRO A 90 2.93 -12.70 15.87
C PRO A 90 3.86 -13.40 14.86
N PRO A 91 5.18 -13.38 15.06
CA PRO A 91 6.06 -14.30 14.37
C PRO A 91 6.02 -15.63 15.14
N ASP A 92 5.12 -16.56 14.82
CA ASP A 92 5.26 -17.92 15.33
C ASP A 92 4.49 -18.98 14.51
N GLU A 93 5.17 -20.07 14.22
CA GLU A 93 4.75 -21.26 13.47
C GLU A 93 3.51 -21.94 14.09
N GLY A 94 3.19 -21.65 15.35
CA GLY A 94 2.05 -22.21 16.07
C GLY A 94 0.66 -21.84 15.53
N THR A 95 0.55 -20.80 14.69
CA THR A 95 -0.76 -20.38 14.12
C THR A 95 -1.13 -21.16 12.84
N GLU A 96 -0.15 -21.62 12.06
CA GLU A 96 -0.38 -22.37 10.82
C GLU A 96 -0.78 -23.83 11.09
N ALA A 97 -0.38 -24.41 12.23
CA ALA A 97 -0.68 -25.79 12.60
C ALA A 97 -2.14 -26.04 13.08
N LYS A 98 -2.97 -24.98 13.17
CA LYS A 98 -4.36 -25.08 13.63
C LYS A 98 -5.40 -24.62 12.60
N ALA A 99 -5.00 -24.40 11.35
CA ALA A 99 -5.89 -24.10 10.24
C ALA A 99 -6.25 -25.36 9.44
#